data_AF-A0ABD2HP18-F1
#
_entry.id   AF-A0ABD2HP18-F1
#
_cell.length_a   1.000
_cell.length_b   1.000
_cell.length_c   1.000
_cell.angle_alpha   90.00
_cell.angle_beta   90.00
_cell.angle_gamma   90.00
#
_symmetry.space_group_name_H-M   'P 1'
#
loop_
_entity.id
_entity.type
_entity.pdbx_description
1 polymer ?
#
loop_
_entity_poly.entity_id
_entity_poly.type
_entity_poly.pdbx_seq_one_letter_code
_entity_poly.pdbx_strand_id
1 'polypeptide(L)'
;MIQRRGRARQKHSLSILLALDTGIEQQEFSNMRKEAMMMRCIEDMQEQDEQTLRKSIEEKAFELAELRNDEKMKVESKRAQLMGKRFDLKCACGTVICCSDRVRSVMGTLFVCCDPKVWKRSKHTLTRAPTKEKFYTNCARWECANCGEHWGQIVKFSNVFLPEIRVRAFILERVDEQCSQFDRNEVVCKKWKDIEQNNFNVDAISMADIRSMYESLLETNPEAHLEYEKQSRQADQQMADKLAEKDWRNKERRERVLLEE
;
A
#
# COMPACT_ATOMS: atom_id res chain seq x y z
N MET A 1 -26.23 3.61 2.37
CA MET A 1 -27.60 4.05 2.06
C MET A 1 -27.71 5.58 1.92
N ILE A 2 -27.51 6.39 2.97
CA ILE A 2 -27.67 7.87 2.96
C ILE A 2 -26.94 8.56 1.78
N GLN A 3 -25.63 8.29 1.60
CA GLN A 3 -24.85 8.88 0.51
C GLN A 3 -25.37 8.54 -0.89
N ARG A 4 -25.99 7.37 -1.07
CA ARG A 4 -26.58 6.96 -2.37
C ARG A 4 -27.86 7.74 -2.63
N ARG A 5 -28.74 7.88 -1.62
CA ARG A 5 -29.95 8.71 -1.68
C ARG A 5 -29.60 10.18 -1.98
N GLY A 6 -28.55 10.71 -1.37
CA GLY A 6 -28.08 12.10 -1.58
C GLY A 6 -27.50 12.41 -2.98
N ARG A 7 -27.38 11.41 -3.87
CA ARG A 7 -27.03 11.62 -5.29
C ARG A 7 -28.22 12.11 -6.11
N ALA A 8 -29.44 11.77 -5.71
CA ALA A 8 -30.65 12.16 -6.40
C ALA A 8 -31.30 13.36 -5.66
N ARG A 9 -30.90 14.57 -6.07
CA ARG A 9 -31.23 15.83 -5.37
C ARG A 9 -32.45 16.55 -5.93
N GLN A 10 -32.94 16.13 -7.09
CA GLN A 10 -34.11 16.74 -7.72
C GLN A 10 -35.36 16.41 -6.91
N LYS A 11 -36.33 17.33 -6.86
CA LYS A 11 -37.62 17.10 -6.22
C LYS A 11 -38.29 15.87 -6.85
N HIS A 12 -38.85 14.99 -6.02
CA HIS A 12 -39.44 13.70 -6.42
C HIS A 12 -38.45 12.67 -7.00
N SER A 13 -37.16 12.78 -6.66
CA SER A 13 -36.17 11.74 -6.97
C SER A 13 -36.52 10.42 -6.29
N LEU A 14 -36.31 9.31 -7.00
CA LEU A 14 -36.52 7.95 -6.50
C LEU A 14 -35.18 7.26 -6.22
N SER A 15 -35.14 6.46 -5.16
CA SER A 15 -34.05 5.54 -4.87
C SER A 15 -34.67 4.15 -4.69
N ILE A 16 -34.41 3.27 -5.65
CA ILE A 16 -35.06 1.95 -5.73
C ILE A 16 -34.01 0.88 -5.42
N LEU A 17 -34.33 -0.03 -4.51
CA LEU A 17 -33.55 -1.24 -4.26
C LEU A 17 -34.08 -2.36 -5.15
N LEU A 18 -33.23 -2.89 -6.03
CA LEU A 18 -33.50 -4.10 -6.79
C LEU A 18 -32.62 -5.21 -6.21
N ALA A 19 -33.22 -6.13 -5.48
CA ALA A 19 -32.51 -7.26 -4.87
C ALA A 19 -33.28 -8.56 -5.11
N LEU A 20 -32.55 -9.61 -5.47
CA LEU A 20 -33.08 -10.98 -5.57
C LEU A 20 -32.82 -11.80 -4.30
N ASP A 21 -31.90 -11.32 -3.46
CA ASP A 21 -31.48 -11.94 -2.22
C ASP A 21 -32.12 -11.22 -1.03
N THR A 22 -32.86 -11.97 -0.21
CA THR A 22 -33.48 -11.50 1.04
C THR A 22 -32.45 -10.97 2.05
N GLY A 23 -31.20 -11.44 2.00
CA GLY A 23 -30.13 -10.93 2.86
C GLY A 23 -29.82 -9.45 2.60
N ILE A 24 -29.85 -9.03 1.33
CA ILE A 24 -29.61 -7.64 0.93
C ILE A 24 -30.76 -6.74 1.41
N GLU A 25 -32.00 -7.22 1.29
CA GLU A 25 -33.18 -6.51 1.79
C GLU A 25 -33.11 -6.30 3.30
N GLN A 26 -32.82 -7.36 4.07
CA GLN A 26 -32.66 -7.27 5.53
C GLN A 26 -31.53 -6.33 5.93
N GLN A 27 -30.42 -6.34 5.18
CA GLN A 27 -29.32 -5.42 5.41
C GLN A 27 -29.75 -3.96 5.19
N GLU A 28 -30.56 -3.67 4.17
CA GLU A 28 -31.05 -2.31 3.93
C GLU A 28 -32.06 -1.87 5.01
N PHE A 29 -32.93 -2.76 5.48
CA PHE A 29 -33.76 -2.49 6.66
C PHE A 29 -32.94 -2.21 7.92
N SER A 30 -31.88 -2.99 8.15
CA SER A 30 -30.96 -2.76 9.26
C SER A 30 -30.27 -1.41 9.15
N ASN A 31 -29.84 -1.01 7.95
CA ASN A 31 -29.23 0.30 7.70
C ASN A 31 -30.21 1.45 7.97
N MET A 32 -31.49 1.31 7.60
CA MET A 32 -32.53 2.31 7.92
C MET A 32 -32.72 2.47 9.42
N ARG A 33 -32.75 1.36 10.17
CA ARG A 33 -32.83 1.42 11.64
C ARG A 33 -31.60 2.08 12.26
N LYS A 34 -30.40 1.81 11.73
CA LYS A 34 -29.15 2.45 12.17
C LYS A 34 -29.14 3.96 11.89
N GLU A 35 -29.67 4.40 10.75
CA GLU A 35 -29.84 5.82 10.44
C GLU A 35 -30.77 6.50 11.46
N ALA A 36 -31.92 5.90 11.76
CA ALA A 36 -32.84 6.43 12.76
C ALA A 36 -32.21 6.48 14.17
N MET A 37 -31.48 5.44 14.56
CA MET A 37 -30.76 5.40 15.84
C MET A 37 -29.66 6.46 15.91
N MET A 38 -28.89 6.65 14.83
CA MET A 38 -27.87 7.68 14.74
C MET A 38 -28.47 9.08 14.95
N MET A 39 -29.60 9.38 14.32
CA MET A 39 -30.28 10.67 14.49
C MET A 39 -30.69 10.90 15.95
N ARG A 40 -31.27 9.89 16.61
CA ARG A 40 -31.62 9.98 18.04
C ARG A 40 -30.41 10.20 18.91
N CYS A 41 -29.31 9.49 18.68
CA CYS A 41 -28.08 9.71 19.45
C CYS A 41 -27.52 11.13 19.26
N ILE A 42 -27.66 11.72 18.06
CA ILE A 42 -27.27 13.11 17.82
C ILE A 42 -28.17 14.08 18.60
N GLU A 43 -29.48 13.85 18.58
CA GLU A 43 -30.45 14.63 19.36
C GLU A 43 -30.12 14.55 20.86
N ASP A 44 -29.96 13.33 21.40
CA ASP A 44 -29.60 13.10 22.80
C ASP A 44 -28.28 13.81 23.18
N MET A 45 -27.28 13.78 22.30
CA MET A 45 -26.00 14.48 22.50
C MET A 45 -26.14 16.01 22.47
N GLN A 46 -27.06 16.54 21.65
CA GLN A 46 -27.32 17.97 21.56
C GLN A 46 -28.10 18.50 22.77
N GLU A 47 -28.91 17.65 23.40
CA GLU A 47 -29.65 17.96 24.64
C GLU A 47 -28.78 17.87 25.89
N GLN A 48 -27.66 17.16 25.82
CA GLN A 48 -26.71 17.02 26.94
C GLN A 48 -26.03 18.35 27.27
N ASP A 49 -25.78 18.60 28.56
CA ASP A 49 -25.06 19.80 28.98
C ASP A 49 -23.59 19.79 28.50
N GLU A 50 -23.10 20.97 28.14
CA GLU A 50 -21.76 21.14 27.55
C GLU A 50 -20.64 20.62 28.47
N GLN A 51 -20.77 20.79 29.79
CA GLN A 51 -19.73 20.38 30.74
C GLN A 51 -19.62 18.86 30.84
N THR A 52 -20.75 18.15 30.94
CA THR A 52 -20.79 16.69 30.96
C THR A 52 -20.35 16.11 29.62
N LEU A 53 -20.74 16.71 28.49
CA LEU A 53 -20.31 16.26 27.18
C LEU A 53 -18.79 16.44 27.01
N ARG A 54 -18.25 17.59 27.40
CA ARG A 54 -16.81 17.86 27.36
C ARG A 54 -16.02 16.87 28.22
N LYS A 55 -16.48 16.61 29.44
CA LYS A 55 -15.87 15.61 30.32
C LYS A 55 -15.85 14.22 29.68
N SER A 56 -16.97 13.81 29.07
CA SER A 56 -17.07 12.52 28.38
C SER A 56 -16.10 12.41 27.19
N ILE A 57 -15.91 13.52 26.44
CA ILE A 57 -14.93 13.59 25.35
C ILE A 57 -13.51 13.47 25.88
N GLU A 58 -13.18 14.18 26.96
CA GLU A 58 -11.86 14.15 27.59
C GLU A 58 -11.52 12.74 28.11
N GLU A 59 -12.48 12.07 28.77
CA GLU A 59 -12.35 10.67 29.21
C GLU A 59 -12.11 9.73 28.02
N LYS A 60 -12.89 9.84 26.95
CA LYS A 60 -12.70 9.01 25.75
C LYS A 60 -11.39 9.31 25.02
N ALA A 61 -10.95 10.56 25.01
CA ALA A 61 -9.66 10.93 24.44
C ALA A 61 -8.51 10.30 25.23
N PHE A 62 -8.62 10.27 26.57
CA PHE A 62 -7.66 9.60 27.44
C PHE A 62 -7.63 8.09 27.20
N GLU A 63 -8.79 7.41 27.19
CA GLU A 63 -8.88 5.98 26.88
C GLU A 63 -8.24 5.64 25.52
N LEU A 64 -8.50 6.46 24.49
CA LEU A 64 -7.90 6.28 23.17
C LEU A 64 -6.38 6.48 23.18
N ALA A 65 -5.85 7.36 24.04
CA ALA A 65 -4.42 7.56 24.19
C ALA A 65 -3.76 6.34 24.86
N GLU A 66 -4.39 5.76 25.88
CA GLU A 66 -3.93 4.52 26.52
C GLU A 66 -3.91 3.35 25.54
N LEU A 67 -4.99 3.14 24.80
CA LEU A 67 -5.07 2.09 23.78
C LEU A 67 -3.96 2.22 22.72
N ARG A 68 -3.66 3.44 22.27
CA ARG A 68 -2.56 3.69 21.32
C ARG A 68 -1.20 3.38 21.93
N ASN A 69 -1.00 3.70 23.21
CA ASN A 69 0.25 3.40 23.91
C ASN A 69 0.45 1.89 24.07
N ASP A 70 -0.60 1.16 24.43
CA ASP A 70 -0.61 -0.30 24.51
C ASP A 70 -0.32 -0.96 23.16
N GLU A 71 -0.93 -0.46 22.08
CA GLU A 71 -0.63 -0.93 20.73
C GLU A 71 0.83 -0.70 20.37
N LYS A 72 1.40 0.45 20.71
CA LYS A 72 2.81 0.76 20.48
C LYS A 72 3.72 -0.20 21.24
N MET A 73 3.46 -0.42 22.53
CA MET A 73 4.23 -1.38 23.35
C MET A 73 4.14 -2.82 22.79
N LYS A 74 2.97 -3.24 22.31
CA LYS A 74 2.81 -4.56 21.66
C LYS A 74 3.63 -4.67 20.38
N VAL A 75 3.68 -3.62 19.56
CA VAL A 75 4.50 -3.60 18.33
C VAL A 75 5.99 -3.66 18.67
N GLU A 76 6.45 -2.89 19.66
CA GLU A 76 7.85 -2.91 20.09
C GLU A 76 8.26 -4.26 20.69
N SER A 77 7.41 -4.86 21.52
CA SER A 77 7.62 -6.20 22.08
C SER A 77 7.73 -7.26 20.98
N LYS A 78 6.83 -7.24 19.98
CA LYS A 78 6.93 -8.13 18.82
C LYS A 78 8.22 -7.90 18.04
N ARG A 79 8.61 -6.65 17.80
CA ARG A 79 9.86 -6.33 17.11
C ARG A 79 11.06 -6.94 17.84
N ALA A 80 11.09 -6.87 19.17
CA ALA A 80 12.13 -7.52 19.97
C ALA A 80 12.11 -9.05 19.85
N GLN A 81 10.94 -9.69 19.82
CA GLN A 81 10.80 -11.14 19.64
C GLN A 81 11.24 -11.65 18.25
N LEU A 82 11.20 -10.79 17.24
CA LEU A 82 11.64 -11.10 15.88
C LEU A 82 13.11 -10.75 15.63
N MET A 83 13.81 -10.13 16.60
CA MET A 83 15.24 -9.85 16.44
C MET A 83 16.03 -11.16 16.26
N GLY A 84 16.98 -11.12 15.33
CA GLY A 84 17.84 -12.25 15.02
C GLY A 84 17.22 -13.31 14.10
N LYS A 85 15.93 -13.22 13.76
CA LYS A 85 15.31 -14.13 12.78
C LYS A 85 15.63 -13.70 11.35
N ARG A 86 16.15 -14.63 10.56
CA ARG A 86 16.63 -14.44 9.20
C ARG A 86 15.99 -15.46 8.27
N PHE A 87 15.55 -14.96 7.11
CA PHE A 87 14.89 -15.76 6.10
C PHE A 87 15.45 -15.44 4.72
N ASP A 88 15.59 -16.46 3.89
CA ASP A 88 15.74 -16.28 2.46
C ASP A 88 14.36 -16.17 1.82
N LEU A 89 14.18 -15.14 1.00
CA LEU A 89 13.01 -14.97 0.15
C LEU A 89 13.32 -15.67 -1.17
N LYS A 90 12.63 -16.78 -1.45
CA LYS A 90 12.81 -17.56 -2.67
C LYS A 90 11.60 -17.47 -3.57
N CYS A 91 11.84 -17.42 -4.87
CA CYS A 91 10.79 -17.62 -5.86
C CYS A 91 10.29 -19.08 -5.79
N ALA A 92 9.06 -19.33 -6.23
CA ALA A 92 8.49 -20.68 -6.30
C ALA A 92 9.34 -21.67 -7.13
N CYS A 93 10.17 -21.17 -8.06
CA CYS A 93 11.12 -22.00 -8.82
C CYS A 93 12.44 -22.31 -8.06
N GLY A 94 12.57 -21.87 -6.80
CA GLY A 94 13.75 -22.06 -5.96
C GLY A 94 14.83 -20.99 -6.10
N THR A 95 14.73 -20.07 -7.06
CA THR A 95 15.69 -18.96 -7.21
C THR A 95 15.61 -18.00 -6.01
N VAL A 96 16.73 -17.77 -5.32
CA VAL A 96 16.81 -16.81 -4.22
C VAL A 96 16.68 -15.39 -4.75
N ILE A 97 15.71 -14.64 -4.22
CA ILE A 97 15.49 -13.22 -4.53
C ILE A 97 16.46 -12.39 -3.67
N CYS A 98 16.31 -12.46 -2.36
CA CYS A 98 17.20 -11.82 -1.39
C CYS A 98 17.01 -12.44 0.00
N CYS A 99 17.86 -12.04 0.92
CA CYS A 99 17.68 -12.34 2.34
C CYS A 99 16.87 -11.23 3.03
N SER A 100 16.16 -11.57 4.10
CA SER A 100 15.28 -10.69 4.87
C SER A 100 15.99 -9.44 5.39
N ASP A 101 17.28 -9.54 5.70
CA ASP A 101 18.16 -8.42 6.10
C ASP A 101 18.38 -7.39 4.99
N ARG A 102 18.09 -7.72 3.73
CA ARG A 102 18.15 -6.82 2.56
C ARG A 102 16.78 -6.29 2.16
N VAL A 103 15.72 -6.62 2.87
CA VAL A 103 14.41 -6.00 2.64
C VAL A 103 14.36 -4.68 3.40
N ARG A 104 13.92 -3.62 2.72
CA ARG A 104 13.75 -2.29 3.32
C ARG A 104 12.36 -1.74 3.04
N SER A 105 11.88 -0.91 3.96
CA SER A 105 10.65 -0.16 3.78
C SER A 105 10.95 1.27 3.34
N VAL A 106 10.32 1.69 2.26
CA VAL A 106 10.29 3.08 1.80
C VAL A 106 8.95 3.66 2.22
N MET A 107 8.98 4.71 3.04
CA MET A 107 7.79 5.41 3.55
C MET A 107 6.77 4.50 4.26
N GLY A 108 7.20 3.37 4.83
CA GLY A 108 6.34 2.46 5.60
C GLY A 108 5.31 1.67 4.76
N THR A 109 5.35 1.77 3.43
CA THR A 109 4.32 1.19 2.55
C THR A 109 4.88 0.40 1.38
N LEU A 110 6.08 0.76 0.91
CA LEU A 110 6.73 0.15 -0.24
C LEU A 110 7.91 -0.70 0.24
N PHE A 111 7.87 -2.00 -0.03
CA PHE A 111 8.89 -2.94 0.43
C PHE A 111 9.82 -3.28 -0.73
N VAL A 112 11.10 -2.93 -0.60
CA VAL A 112 12.10 -3.03 -1.67
C VAL A 112 13.21 -4.00 -1.32
N CYS A 113 13.75 -4.65 -2.34
CA CYS A 113 14.95 -5.47 -2.25
C CYS A 113 16.19 -4.58 -2.41
N CYS A 114 17.01 -4.49 -1.36
CA CYS A 114 18.29 -3.79 -1.34
C CYS A 114 19.48 -4.79 -1.40
N ASP A 115 19.37 -5.81 -2.25
CA ASP A 115 20.47 -6.74 -2.57
C ASP A 115 21.08 -6.40 -3.94
N PRO A 116 22.32 -5.89 -4.00
CA PRO A 116 23.00 -5.54 -5.25
C PRO A 116 23.07 -6.67 -6.29
N LYS A 117 23.10 -7.93 -5.84
CA LYS A 117 23.19 -9.10 -6.72
C LYS A 117 21.85 -9.44 -7.37
N VAL A 118 20.76 -8.79 -6.97
CA VAL A 118 19.42 -9.11 -7.45
C VAL A 118 19.25 -8.80 -8.93
N TRP A 119 19.92 -7.77 -9.44
CA TRP A 119 19.85 -7.35 -10.84
C TRP A 119 20.26 -8.47 -11.81
N LYS A 120 21.27 -9.28 -11.44
CA LYS A 120 21.74 -10.43 -12.23
C LYS A 120 20.77 -11.61 -12.25
N ARG A 121 19.87 -11.68 -11.26
CA ARG A 121 18.90 -12.77 -11.07
C ARG A 121 17.51 -12.43 -11.60
N SER A 122 17.33 -11.20 -12.08
CA SER A 122 16.05 -10.69 -12.54
C SER A 122 16.05 -10.32 -14.01
N LYS A 123 14.86 -10.30 -14.59
CA LYS A 123 14.54 -9.67 -15.86
C LYS A 123 13.57 -8.52 -15.62
N HIS A 124 13.50 -7.60 -16.56
CA HIS A 124 12.54 -6.51 -16.55
C HIS A 124 11.78 -6.46 -17.86
N THR A 125 10.50 -6.12 -17.76
CA THR A 125 9.64 -5.86 -18.90
C THR A 125 9.07 -4.45 -18.74
N LEU A 126 9.37 -3.57 -19.69
CA LEU A 126 8.91 -2.18 -19.63
C LEU A 126 7.38 -2.12 -19.62
N THR A 127 6.85 -1.25 -18.75
CA THR A 127 5.40 -1.07 -18.64
C THR A 127 4.89 -0.26 -19.83
N ARG A 128 3.76 -0.68 -20.44
CA ARG A 128 3.15 0.06 -21.56
C ARG A 128 2.66 1.46 -21.17
N ALA A 129 2.30 1.64 -19.90
CA ALA A 129 1.85 2.90 -19.32
C ALA A 129 2.49 3.06 -17.94
N PRO A 130 3.62 3.77 -17.83
CA PRO A 130 4.23 4.01 -16.53
C PRO A 130 3.31 4.90 -15.69
N THR A 131 3.15 4.57 -14.41
CA THR A 131 2.26 5.29 -13.50
C THR A 131 3.08 6.02 -12.46
N LYS A 132 2.78 7.30 -12.27
CA LYS A 132 3.38 8.10 -11.20
C LYS A 132 2.45 8.10 -9.99
N GLU A 133 2.98 7.60 -8.87
CA GLU A 133 2.38 7.73 -7.56
C GLU A 133 2.90 9.00 -6.88
N LYS A 134 2.34 9.33 -5.70
CA LYS A 134 2.68 10.56 -4.98
C LYS A 134 4.18 10.71 -4.69
N PHE A 135 4.90 9.61 -4.47
CA PHE A 135 6.30 9.62 -4.01
C PHE A 135 7.26 8.76 -4.85
N TYR A 136 6.74 7.98 -5.80
CA TYR A 136 7.56 7.12 -6.65
C TYR A 136 6.87 6.91 -8.01
N THR A 137 7.64 6.43 -8.99
CA THR A 137 7.13 6.14 -10.33
C THR A 137 7.36 4.68 -10.67
N ASN A 138 6.33 3.98 -11.15
CA ASN A 138 6.46 2.61 -11.64
C ASN A 138 7.05 2.62 -13.06
N CYS A 139 8.24 2.07 -13.22
CA CYS A 139 8.99 2.12 -14.48
C CYS A 139 8.91 0.81 -15.27
N ALA A 140 8.99 -0.33 -14.59
CA ALA A 140 9.00 -1.64 -15.25
C ALA A 140 8.42 -2.73 -14.37
N ARG A 141 7.96 -3.81 -15.00
CA ARG A 141 7.65 -5.06 -14.34
C ARG A 141 8.97 -5.77 -13.99
N TRP A 142 9.08 -6.27 -12.77
CA TRP A 142 10.27 -6.97 -12.28
C TRP A 142 9.98 -8.46 -12.11
N GLU A 143 10.77 -9.30 -12.76
CA GLU A 143 10.46 -10.72 -12.98
C GLU A 143 11.66 -11.61 -12.71
N CYS A 144 11.39 -12.87 -12.38
CA CYS A 144 12.42 -13.89 -12.22
C CYS A 144 13.13 -14.15 -13.56
N ALA A 145 14.46 -14.10 -13.60
CA ALA A 145 15.19 -14.44 -14.81
C ALA A 145 15.04 -15.91 -15.22
N ASN A 146 14.84 -16.81 -14.24
CA ASN A 146 14.77 -18.25 -14.44
C ASN A 146 13.38 -18.71 -14.95
N CYS A 147 12.31 -18.41 -14.23
CA CYS A 147 10.95 -18.90 -14.56
C CYS A 147 9.99 -17.83 -15.08
N GLY A 148 10.37 -16.54 -15.10
CA GLY A 148 9.49 -15.44 -15.50
C GLY A 148 8.42 -15.05 -14.48
N GLU A 149 8.44 -15.64 -13.28
CA GLU A 149 7.48 -15.30 -12.21
C GLU A 149 7.54 -13.81 -11.87
N HIS A 150 6.39 -13.23 -11.53
CA HIS A 150 6.28 -11.81 -11.31
C HIS A 150 6.67 -11.40 -9.89
N TRP A 151 7.93 -11.00 -9.71
CA TRP A 151 8.46 -10.56 -8.40
C TRP A 151 7.89 -9.23 -7.92
N GLY A 152 7.68 -8.27 -8.82
CA GLY A 152 7.08 -6.99 -8.47
C GLY A 152 7.31 -5.90 -9.51
N GLN A 153 7.68 -4.70 -9.07
CA GLN A 153 7.89 -3.56 -9.96
C GLN A 153 9.26 -2.94 -9.73
N ILE A 154 9.86 -2.39 -10.78
CA ILE A 154 10.95 -1.44 -10.65
C ILE A 154 10.34 -0.06 -10.48
N VAL A 155 10.65 0.58 -9.36
CA VAL A 155 10.13 1.88 -9.00
C VAL A 155 11.25 2.90 -8.91
N LYS A 156 11.02 4.10 -9.44
CA LYS A 156 11.91 5.25 -9.22
C LYS A 156 11.49 5.92 -7.93
N PHE A 157 12.37 5.91 -6.93
CA PHE A 157 12.20 6.68 -5.70
C PHE A 157 13.35 7.68 -5.61
N SER A 158 13.02 8.97 -5.50
CA SER A 158 13.99 10.06 -5.68
C SER A 158 14.72 9.91 -7.02
N ASN A 159 16.03 9.65 -7.01
CA ASN A 159 16.86 9.49 -8.21
C ASN A 159 17.43 8.08 -8.37
N VAL A 160 16.85 7.08 -7.69
CA VAL A 160 17.33 5.69 -7.75
C VAL A 160 16.18 4.76 -8.08
N PHE A 161 16.50 3.72 -8.86
CA PHE A 161 15.57 2.65 -9.19
C PHE A 161 15.72 1.51 -8.19
N LEU A 162 14.60 1.12 -7.59
CA LEU A 162 14.55 0.08 -6.57
C LEU A 162 13.58 -1.02 -7.02
N PRO A 163 13.91 -2.31 -6.80
CA PRO A 163 12.98 -3.40 -7.02
C PRO A 163 12.02 -3.54 -5.85
N GLU A 164 10.76 -3.15 -6.04
CA GLU A 164 9.65 -3.44 -5.13
C GLU A 164 9.30 -4.93 -5.19
N ILE A 165 9.25 -5.57 -4.02
CA ILE A 165 8.90 -6.99 -3.89
C ILE A 165 7.41 -7.13 -3.51
N ARG A 166 6.69 -7.98 -4.26
CA ARG A 166 5.33 -8.40 -3.90
C ARG A 166 5.38 -9.53 -2.90
N VAL A 167 4.61 -9.41 -1.83
CA VAL A 167 4.51 -10.44 -0.77
C VAL A 167 4.12 -11.83 -1.27
N ARG A 168 3.34 -11.90 -2.36
CA ARG A 168 2.89 -13.19 -2.95
C ARG A 168 3.89 -13.82 -3.91
N ALA A 169 4.98 -13.12 -4.24
CA ALA A 169 5.93 -13.58 -5.24
C ALA A 169 7.07 -14.43 -4.66
N PHE A 170 7.08 -14.62 -3.34
CA PHE A 170 8.13 -15.36 -2.66
C PHE A 170 7.59 -16.25 -1.55
N ILE A 171 8.40 -17.25 -1.24
CA ILE A 171 8.26 -18.17 -0.13
C ILE A 171 9.40 -17.86 0.84
N LEU A 172 9.14 -17.94 2.14
CA LEU A 172 10.15 -17.74 3.18
C LEU A 172 10.78 -19.07 3.57
N GLU A 173 12.10 -19.12 3.56
CA GLU A 173 12.90 -20.23 4.08
C GLU A 173 13.80 -19.72 5.20
N ARG A 174 13.70 -20.32 6.40
CA ARG A 174 14.47 -19.89 7.57
C ARG A 174 15.94 -20.27 7.41
N VAL A 175 16.84 -19.36 7.76
CA VAL A 175 18.30 -19.56 7.63
C VAL A 175 18.96 -19.96 8.96
N ASP A 176 18.36 -19.64 10.11
CA ASP A 176 19.04 -19.67 11.43
C ASP A 176 19.02 -21.00 12.19
N GLU A 177 18.54 -22.08 11.60
CA GLU A 177 18.53 -23.39 12.26
C GLU A 177 19.27 -24.39 11.36
N GLN A 178 20.21 -25.15 11.93
CA GLN A 178 20.66 -26.41 11.36
C GLN A 178 19.42 -27.31 11.23
N CYS A 179 18.71 -27.15 10.13
CA CYS A 179 17.43 -27.79 9.93
C CYS A 179 17.71 -29.26 9.56
N SER A 180 17.51 -30.15 10.53
CA SER A 180 17.16 -31.54 10.23
C SER A 180 16.03 -31.55 9.20
N GLN A 181 16.11 -32.43 8.20
CA GLN A 181 15.33 -32.47 6.95
C GLN A 181 13.79 -32.35 7.04
N PHE A 182 13.19 -32.26 8.22
CA PHE A 182 11.75 -32.35 8.49
C PHE A 182 11.03 -31.03 8.79
N ASP A 183 11.71 -29.87 8.89
CA ASP A 183 11.08 -28.60 9.26
C ASP A 183 11.10 -27.55 8.12
N ARG A 184 10.97 -28.02 6.88
CA ARG A 184 10.85 -27.17 5.68
C ARG A 184 9.43 -26.59 5.58
N ASN A 185 9.04 -25.80 6.58
CA ASN A 185 7.76 -25.10 6.58
C ASN A 185 7.86 -23.87 5.66
N GLU A 186 7.55 -24.09 4.37
CA GLU A 186 7.38 -23.02 3.38
C GLU A 186 6.21 -22.11 3.82
N VAL A 187 6.54 -20.92 4.33
CA VAL A 187 5.51 -19.97 4.76
C VAL A 187 5.13 -19.08 3.58
N VAL A 188 3.88 -19.20 3.13
CA VAL A 188 3.28 -18.32 2.13
C VAL A 188 2.47 -17.22 2.83
N CYS A 189 3.00 -16.00 2.82
CA CYS A 189 2.33 -14.83 3.39
C CYS A 189 1.46 -14.11 2.34
N LYS A 190 0.34 -13.52 2.77
CA LYS A 190 -0.56 -12.76 1.88
C LYS A 190 -0.40 -11.25 1.98
N LYS A 191 0.17 -10.74 3.09
CA LYS A 191 0.36 -9.31 3.38
C LYS A 191 1.69 -9.06 4.09
N TRP A 192 2.34 -7.94 3.81
CA TRP A 192 3.57 -7.54 4.49
C TRP A 192 3.40 -7.34 6.01
N LYS A 193 2.24 -6.86 6.46
CA LYS A 193 1.93 -6.77 7.89
C LYS A 193 2.01 -8.12 8.61
N ASP A 194 1.67 -9.21 7.92
CA ASP A 194 1.73 -10.55 8.52
C ASP A 194 3.19 -10.99 8.67
N ILE A 195 4.07 -10.60 7.73
CA ILE A 195 5.52 -10.86 7.78
C ILE A 195 6.16 -10.07 8.93
N GLU A 196 5.89 -8.76 9.01
CA GLU A 196 6.44 -7.90 10.07
C GLU A 196 5.97 -8.30 11.47
N GLN A 197 4.83 -8.98 11.58
CA GLN A 197 4.30 -9.45 12.87
C GLN A 197 4.81 -10.82 13.30
N ASN A 198 5.15 -11.71 12.36
CA ASN A 198 5.38 -13.13 12.67
C ASN A 198 6.76 -13.65 12.25
N ASN A 199 7.40 -13.04 11.24
CA ASN A 199 8.59 -13.59 10.60
C ASN A 199 9.84 -12.77 10.94
N PHE A 200 9.97 -11.56 10.40
CA PHE A 200 11.16 -10.71 10.59
C PHE A 200 10.81 -9.22 10.54
N ASN A 201 11.71 -8.42 11.10
CA ASN A 201 11.58 -6.95 11.09
C ASN A 201 12.08 -6.36 9.78
N VAL A 202 11.34 -5.39 9.24
CA VAL A 202 11.77 -4.59 8.09
C VAL A 202 12.21 -3.22 8.59
N ASP A 203 13.46 -2.87 8.30
CA ASP A 203 13.99 -1.55 8.61
C ASP A 203 13.70 -0.54 7.48
N ALA A 204 13.67 0.74 7.85
CA ALA A 204 13.56 1.81 6.87
C ALA A 204 14.80 1.83 5.96
N ILE A 205 14.60 2.18 4.69
CA ILE A 205 15.71 2.30 3.73
C ILE A 205 16.75 3.33 4.20
N SER A 206 18.03 2.98 4.10
CA SER A 206 19.14 3.89 4.41
C SER A 206 19.76 4.49 3.15
N MET A 207 20.52 5.58 3.31
CA MET A 207 21.30 6.17 2.20
C MET A 207 22.38 5.21 1.65
N ALA A 208 22.92 4.32 2.50
CA ALA A 208 23.87 3.31 2.08
C ALA A 208 23.21 2.27 1.16
N ASP A 209 21.98 1.84 1.48
CA ASP A 209 21.19 0.94 0.64
C ASP A 209 20.91 1.58 -0.72
N ILE A 210 20.48 2.86 -0.73
CA ILE A 210 20.20 3.61 -1.95
C ILE A 210 21.45 3.70 -2.85
N ARG A 211 22.60 4.07 -2.29
CA ARG A 211 23.86 4.18 -3.03
C ARG A 211 24.27 2.83 -3.62
N SER A 212 24.22 1.78 -2.81
CA SER A 212 24.61 0.43 -3.24
C SER A 212 23.70 -0.09 -4.37
N MET A 213 22.40 0.16 -4.30
CA MET A 213 21.47 -0.23 -5.36
C MET A 213 21.67 0.57 -6.64
N TYR A 214 21.99 1.86 -6.55
CA TYR A 214 22.29 2.71 -7.70
C TYR A 214 23.56 2.25 -8.43
N GLU A 215 24.67 2.08 -7.70
CA GLU A 215 25.95 1.64 -8.27
C GLU A 215 25.82 0.27 -8.93
N SER A 216 25.18 -0.69 -8.25
CA SER A 216 25.01 -2.04 -8.77
C SER A 216 24.13 -2.14 -10.02
N LEU A 217 23.12 -1.28 -10.16
CA LEU A 217 22.32 -1.22 -11.38
C LEU A 217 23.15 -0.71 -12.55
N LEU A 218 23.93 0.36 -12.35
CA LEU A 218 24.78 0.92 -13.40
C LEU A 218 25.88 -0.05 -13.83
N GLU A 219 26.46 -0.80 -12.89
CA GLU A 219 27.47 -1.82 -13.21
C GLU A 219 26.88 -3.03 -13.92
N THR A 220 25.68 -3.45 -13.55
CA THR A 220 25.08 -4.69 -14.08
C THR A 220 24.35 -4.45 -15.40
N ASN A 221 23.60 -3.35 -15.50
CA ASN A 221 22.76 -3.06 -16.67
C ASN A 221 22.55 -1.53 -16.84
N PRO A 222 23.53 -0.82 -17.42
CA PRO A 222 23.41 0.61 -17.66
C PRO A 222 22.31 0.97 -18.68
N GLU A 223 22.00 0.07 -19.61
CA GLU A 223 20.92 0.26 -20.57
C GLU A 223 19.55 0.28 -19.89
N ALA A 224 19.31 -0.65 -18.96
CA ALA A 224 18.08 -0.66 -18.16
C ALA A 224 17.89 0.64 -17.37
N HIS A 225 18.96 1.21 -16.82
CA HIS A 225 18.89 2.51 -16.15
C HIS A 225 18.37 3.61 -17.09
N LEU A 226 18.87 3.68 -18.32
CA LEU A 226 18.40 4.64 -19.34
C LEU A 226 16.93 4.40 -19.72
N GLU A 227 16.53 3.14 -19.86
CA GLU A 227 15.14 2.77 -20.15
C GLU A 227 14.20 3.20 -19.01
N TYR A 228 14.59 2.96 -17.76
CA TYR A 228 13.78 3.34 -16.60
C TYR A 228 13.68 4.86 -16.45
N GLU A 229 14.75 5.60 -16.75
CA GLU A 229 14.71 7.06 -16.84
C GLU A 229 13.70 7.54 -17.88
N LYS A 230 13.71 6.92 -19.08
CA LYS A 230 12.73 7.23 -20.12
C LYS A 230 11.29 6.96 -19.66
N GLN A 231 11.06 5.83 -19.00
CA GLN A 231 9.75 5.48 -18.42
C GLN A 231 9.31 6.49 -17.35
N SER A 232 10.23 6.91 -16.47
CA SER A 232 9.92 7.93 -15.47
C SER A 232 9.49 9.24 -16.11
N ARG A 233 10.24 9.74 -17.10
CA ARG A 233 9.91 10.97 -17.82
C ARG A 233 8.58 10.88 -18.56
N GLN A 234 8.29 9.72 -19.15
CA GLN A 234 7.00 9.47 -19.80
C GLN A 234 5.84 9.54 -18.80
N ALA A 235 6.01 9.00 -17.59
CA ALA A 235 5.00 9.10 -16.53
C ALA A 235 4.79 10.55 -16.07
N ASP A 236 5.87 11.31 -15.95
CA ASP A 236 5.83 12.73 -15.59
C ASP A 236 5.04 13.54 -16.62
N GLN A 237 5.31 13.32 -17.92
CA GLN A 237 4.59 13.96 -19.01
C GLN A 237 3.10 13.60 -18.98
N GLN A 238 2.76 12.32 -18.84
CA GLN A 238 1.36 11.87 -18.78
C GLN A 238 0.58 12.49 -17.61
N MET A 239 1.23 12.69 -16.47
CA MET A 239 0.61 13.38 -15.34
C MET A 239 0.43 14.87 -15.58
N ALA A 240 1.41 15.53 -16.20
CA ALA A 240 1.30 16.94 -16.57
C ALA A 240 0.16 17.16 -17.57
N ASP A 241 0.06 16.31 -18.59
CA ASP A 241 -1.00 16.37 -19.61
C ASP A 241 -2.40 16.19 -18.97
N LYS A 242 -2.55 15.22 -18.06
CA LYS A 242 -3.81 15.01 -17.31
C LYS A 242 -4.17 16.21 -16.45
N LEU A 243 -3.19 16.86 -15.83
CA LEU A 243 -3.42 18.05 -15.01
C LEU A 243 -3.86 19.24 -15.88
N ALA A 244 -3.16 19.47 -16.99
CA ALA A 244 -3.51 20.51 -17.95
C ALA A 244 -4.91 20.30 -18.54
N GLU A 245 -5.27 19.05 -18.89
CA GLU A 245 -6.62 18.72 -19.38
C GLU A 245 -7.69 19.00 -18.32
N LYS A 246 -7.43 18.64 -17.06
CA LYS A 246 -8.35 18.92 -15.95
C LYS A 246 -8.54 20.42 -15.74
N ASP A 247 -7.46 21.19 -15.79
CA ASP A 247 -7.51 22.65 -15.62
C ASP A 247 -8.25 23.31 -16.78
N TRP A 248 -8.04 22.84 -18.00
CA TRP A 248 -8.79 23.28 -19.18
C TRP A 248 -10.29 23.00 -19.03
N ARG A 249 -10.68 21.76 -18.67
CA ARG A 249 -12.09 21.40 -18.41
C ARG A 249 -12.73 22.24 -17.29
N ASN A 250 -11.96 22.54 -16.25
CA ASN A 250 -12.43 23.40 -15.16
C ASN A 250 -12.65 24.84 -15.61
N LYS A 251 -11.75 25.37 -16.45
CA LYS A 251 -11.90 26.70 -17.04
C LYS A 251 -13.14 26.77 -17.94
N GLU A 252 -13.30 25.81 -18.84
CA GLU A 252 -14.46 25.72 -19.74
C GLU A 252 -15.77 25.61 -18.96
N ARG A 253 -15.79 24.86 -17.85
CA ARG A 253 -16.96 24.77 -16.97
C ARG A 253 -17.29 26.10 -16.29
N ARG A 254 -16.28 26.85 -15.84
CA ARG A 254 -16.47 28.19 -15.25
C ARG A 254 -17.01 29.18 -16.27
N GLU A 255 -16.48 29.15 -17.48
CA GLU A 255 -16.95 30.01 -18.59
C GLU A 255 -18.39 29.70 -18.98
N ARG A 256 -18.79 28.42 -19.03
CA ARG A 256 -20.20 28.04 -19.26
C ARG A 256 -21.15 28.56 -18.17
N VAL A 257 -20.78 28.44 -16.90
CA VAL A 257 -21.61 28.94 -15.79
C VAL A 257 -21.78 30.46 -15.86
N LEU A 258 -20.73 31.20 -16.24
CA LEU A 258 -20.78 32.65 -16.39
C LEU A 258 -21.61 33.14 -17.59
N LEU A 259 -21.84 32.28 -18.59
CA LEU A 259 -22.66 32.59 -19.77
C LEU A 259 -24.13 32.20 -19.60
N GLU A 260 -24.45 31.43 -18.54
CA GLU A 260 -25.82 30.98 -18.20
C GLU A 260 -26.46 31.85 -17.09
N GLU A 261 -25.74 32.82 -16.53
CA GLU A 261 -26.21 33.88 -15.62
C GLU A 261 -26.47 35.20 -16.37
#